data_AF-A0A948TMH1-F1
#
_entry.id   AF-A0A948TMH1-F1
#
_cell.length_a   1.000
_cell.length_b   1.000
_cell.length_c   1.000
_cell.angle_alpha   90.00
_cell.angle_beta   90.00
_cell.angle_gamma   90.00
#
_symmetry.space_group_name_H-M   'P 1'
#
loop_
_entity.id
_entity.type
_entity.pdbx_description
1 polymer ?
#
loop_
_entity_poly.entity_id
_entity_poly.type
_entity_poly.pdbx_seq_one_letter_code
_entity_poly.pdbx_strand_id
1 'polypeptide(L)'
;MKRIMILLFLGMTIFSCQDEITEFASYENLDNIVTRNIMSRSVIPEQFDWENSDWMPTPPEQSPIPTPWIGQGSIASTYGLDIVNDRKKSEGWELMYSTFRHEGGPLVNPYFILYNKYRGIMRIFYYLTTSFVVPSSYVTSSLSIISNHSTSLLNFMGTEIIDKSSNQKTFSQILPAPTDGSSPLASNKWYMMQYEFAYDPTISSIPYDEIQISWSAGYCNITEYKFNGKATGTIKTSVGSNSELTSQIQNTQKNTIKGVVGGISLELLNKSETDDNGGNSLGIPNKIFKNVSNGVESIIKGASSGVFSGIAGIFNALFFNGESKSLDLSVDMDINLTGNSTEQGTFPSSPTSLWMPGTDFSSSVSGYIPLYNKPLGVFNMNTYLTYNIETTIQNHIVDNICTRIATFDVEFIPEYIYLLWNYIDINPEVKAIADIEKKSVDLLYIPLNDSTHIHKPTGEIRTETIGKYDNVYIFPSSVQYVMKISSTIKPHDKLTAPPFILGVRYVLEIKPKDGSPSSLIIKTFKLNPQMNITELPDYIY
;
A
#
# COMPACT_ATOMS: atom_id res chain seq x y z
N MET A 1 -11.73 23.60 -70.41
CA MET A 1 -10.35 23.90 -70.85
C MET A 1 -10.06 25.38 -70.61
N LYS A 2 -8.94 25.70 -69.93
CA LYS A 2 -8.27 27.02 -69.73
C LYS A 2 -9.07 28.08 -68.95
N ARG A 3 -8.76 28.33 -67.66
CA ARG A 3 -7.63 29.07 -67.03
C ARG A 3 -7.81 30.59 -67.03
N ILE A 4 -7.73 31.18 -65.83
CA ILE A 4 -6.95 32.38 -65.39
C ILE A 4 -7.61 32.82 -64.06
N MET A 5 -7.07 32.70 -62.85
CA MET A 5 -5.75 32.95 -62.24
C MET A 5 -5.60 34.37 -61.66
N ILE A 6 -5.54 34.41 -60.30
CA ILE A 6 -4.77 35.29 -59.41
C ILE A 6 -5.28 36.72 -59.14
N LEU A 7 -5.53 37.02 -57.85
CA LEU A 7 -4.67 37.95 -57.08
C LEU A 7 -4.88 37.81 -55.55
N LEU A 8 -3.79 37.42 -54.88
CA LEU A 8 -3.51 37.63 -53.47
C LEU A 8 -3.42 39.13 -53.18
N PHE A 9 -3.89 39.59 -52.02
CA PHE A 9 -3.08 40.52 -51.21
C PHE A 9 -3.33 40.32 -49.72
N LEU A 10 -2.22 40.03 -49.05
CA LEU A 10 -1.97 39.87 -47.63
C LEU A 10 -1.81 41.27 -47.00
N GLY A 11 -2.29 41.49 -45.77
CA GLY A 11 -1.88 42.66 -45.00
C GLY A 11 -2.79 43.03 -43.84
N MET A 12 -2.56 42.43 -42.66
CA MET A 12 -3.00 42.97 -41.38
C MET A 12 -2.26 44.28 -41.08
N THR A 13 -2.95 45.26 -40.46
CA THR A 13 -2.42 46.06 -39.33
C THR A 13 -3.55 46.96 -38.74
N ILE A 14 -4.13 46.55 -37.60
CA ILE A 14 -4.09 47.09 -36.21
C ILE A 14 -5.06 48.24 -35.81
N PHE A 15 -5.76 47.98 -34.68
CA PHE A 15 -6.40 48.83 -33.66
C PHE A 15 -7.52 49.84 -34.03
N SER A 16 -8.71 49.65 -33.46
CA SER A 16 -9.33 50.56 -32.45
C SER A 16 -10.73 50.11 -32.03
N CYS A 17 -11.01 50.11 -30.72
CA CYS A 17 -12.37 50.08 -30.14
C CYS A 17 -13.17 51.33 -30.53
N GLN A 18 -14.49 51.20 -30.73
CA GLN A 18 -15.50 51.72 -29.79
C GLN A 18 -16.94 51.41 -30.24
N ASP A 19 -17.67 50.81 -29.30
CA ASP A 19 -19.08 50.93 -28.90
C ASP A 19 -20.16 51.26 -29.94
N GLU A 20 -21.09 50.31 -30.09
CA GLU A 20 -22.48 50.62 -30.42
C GLU A 20 -23.41 50.10 -29.33
N ILE A 21 -23.98 51.06 -28.60
CA ILE A 21 -25.07 50.91 -27.65
C ILE A 21 -26.35 50.64 -28.45
N THR A 22 -27.11 49.62 -28.07
CA THR A 22 -28.55 49.54 -28.42
C THR A 22 -29.38 49.44 -27.15
N GLU A 23 -30.31 50.38 -27.07
CA GLU A 23 -31.05 50.80 -25.89
C GLU A 23 -32.35 49.98 -25.72
N PHE A 24 -32.49 49.40 -24.53
CA PHE A 24 -33.71 49.20 -23.74
C PHE A 24 -35.03 48.74 -24.39
N ALA A 25 -35.42 47.50 -24.07
CA ALA A 25 -36.82 47.14 -23.85
C ALA A 25 -37.14 47.17 -22.34
N SER A 26 -38.31 47.71 -22.03
CA SER A 26 -38.83 48.15 -20.73
C SER A 26 -38.78 47.13 -19.58
N TYR A 27 -38.30 47.60 -18.44
CA TYR A 27 -38.39 46.95 -17.12
C TYR A 27 -39.80 47.15 -16.53
N GLU A 28 -40.68 46.17 -16.69
CA GLU A 28 -41.75 45.87 -15.73
C GLU A 28 -42.00 44.35 -15.75
N ASN A 29 -41.62 43.69 -14.65
CA ASN A 29 -41.75 42.27 -14.25
C ASN A 29 -40.41 41.59 -13.89
N LEU A 30 -39.65 42.23 -13.00
CA LEU A 30 -38.69 41.55 -12.13
C LEU A 30 -39.44 41.04 -10.91
N ASP A 31 -40.06 39.86 -11.02
CA ASP A 31 -40.45 39.07 -9.83
C ASP A 31 -40.62 37.57 -10.11
N ASN A 32 -40.23 37.05 -11.29
CA ASN A 32 -40.34 35.61 -11.57
C ASN A 32 -39.19 35.03 -12.41
N ILE A 33 -37.97 35.56 -12.25
CA ILE A 33 -36.79 34.75 -12.56
C ILE A 33 -36.51 33.92 -11.31
N VAL A 34 -37.17 32.77 -11.24
CA VAL A 34 -36.63 31.64 -10.49
C VAL A 34 -35.22 31.44 -11.04
N THR A 35 -34.23 31.94 -10.32
CA THR A 35 -32.86 31.46 -10.38
C THR A 35 -32.99 29.96 -10.26
N ARG A 36 -32.92 29.23 -11.38
CA ARG A 36 -32.55 27.82 -11.33
C ARG A 36 -31.14 27.81 -10.78
N ASN A 37 -31.04 27.81 -9.45
CA ASN A 37 -29.92 27.21 -8.76
C ASN A 37 -29.81 25.82 -9.37
N ILE A 38 -28.89 25.64 -10.31
CA ILE A 38 -28.37 24.31 -10.62
C ILE A 38 -27.63 23.93 -9.34
N MET A 39 -28.38 23.46 -8.34
CA MET A 39 -27.79 22.78 -7.21
C MET A 39 -27.07 21.59 -7.83
N SER A 40 -25.74 21.64 -7.84
CA SER A 40 -24.97 20.42 -7.98
C SER A 40 -25.42 19.50 -6.86
N ARG A 41 -26.06 18.39 -7.22
CA ARG A 41 -26.57 17.43 -6.24
C ARG A 41 -25.55 16.31 -6.09
N SER A 42 -25.30 15.94 -4.85
CA SER A 42 -24.54 14.74 -4.53
C SER A 42 -25.23 13.53 -5.12
N VAL A 43 -24.45 12.65 -5.72
CA VAL A 43 -24.91 11.36 -6.22
C VAL A 43 -24.66 10.34 -5.13
N ILE A 44 -25.73 9.83 -4.51
CA ILE A 44 -25.63 8.72 -3.57
C ILE A 44 -25.56 7.44 -4.41
N PRO A 45 -24.50 6.63 -4.28
CA PRO A 45 -24.42 5.35 -4.97
C PRO A 45 -25.61 4.45 -4.65
N GLU A 46 -26.12 3.73 -5.65
CA GLU A 46 -27.15 2.72 -5.42
C GLU A 46 -26.58 1.56 -4.59
N GLN A 47 -27.31 1.15 -3.55
CA GLN A 47 -26.97 -0.06 -2.79
C GLN A 47 -27.47 -1.30 -3.53
N PHE A 48 -26.68 -2.37 -3.48
CA PHE A 48 -27.03 -3.66 -4.08
C PHE A 48 -26.40 -4.81 -3.29
N ASP A 49 -26.98 -6.01 -3.43
CA ASP A 49 -26.43 -7.21 -2.81
C ASP A 49 -25.27 -7.75 -3.67
N TRP A 50 -24.06 -7.31 -3.36
CA TRP A 50 -22.86 -7.76 -4.07
C TRP A 50 -22.47 -9.20 -3.71
N GLU A 51 -23.01 -9.78 -2.64
CA GLU A 51 -22.59 -11.08 -2.13
C GLU A 51 -23.29 -12.23 -2.85
N ASN A 52 -24.60 -12.07 -3.02
CA ASN A 52 -25.51 -13.14 -3.45
C ASN A 52 -26.13 -12.90 -4.83
N SER A 53 -25.96 -11.72 -5.42
CA SER A 53 -26.44 -11.47 -6.78
C SER A 53 -25.52 -12.12 -7.82
N ASP A 54 -26.13 -12.64 -8.89
CA ASP A 54 -25.39 -13.09 -10.08
C ASP A 54 -25.02 -11.90 -10.98
N TRP A 55 -25.78 -10.81 -10.90
CA TRP A 55 -25.68 -9.66 -11.82
C TRP A 55 -25.55 -8.34 -11.07
N MET A 56 -24.75 -7.44 -11.63
CA MET A 56 -24.63 -6.07 -11.15
C MET A 56 -25.83 -5.22 -11.60
N PRO A 57 -26.22 -4.18 -10.83
CA PRO A 57 -27.21 -3.19 -11.27
C PRO A 57 -26.82 -2.58 -12.62
N THR A 58 -27.59 -2.87 -13.67
CA THR A 58 -27.29 -2.49 -15.05
C THR A 58 -28.55 -1.94 -15.73
N PRO A 59 -28.44 -0.90 -16.58
CA PRO A 59 -29.59 -0.39 -17.32
C PRO A 59 -30.26 -1.45 -18.21
N PRO A 60 -31.60 -1.47 -18.35
CA PRO A 60 -32.33 -2.51 -19.10
C PRO A 60 -31.89 -2.69 -20.56
N GLU A 61 -31.36 -1.65 -21.19
CA GLU A 61 -30.92 -1.67 -22.59
C GLU A 61 -29.47 -2.17 -22.77
N GLN A 62 -28.76 -2.46 -21.68
CA GLN A 62 -27.39 -2.96 -21.71
C GLN A 62 -27.33 -4.43 -21.29
N SER A 63 -26.43 -5.19 -21.92
CA SER A 63 -26.14 -6.58 -21.51
C SER A 63 -25.80 -6.64 -20.02
N PRO A 64 -26.45 -7.53 -19.25
CA PRO A 64 -26.16 -7.69 -17.83
C PRO A 64 -24.67 -7.94 -17.57
N ILE A 65 -24.12 -7.23 -16.58
CA ILE A 65 -22.74 -7.43 -16.15
C ILE A 65 -22.74 -8.46 -15.00
N PRO A 66 -22.05 -9.60 -15.12
CA PRO A 66 -21.99 -10.58 -14.03
C PRO A 66 -21.19 -10.02 -12.86
N THR A 67 -21.45 -10.48 -11.64
CA THR A 67 -20.63 -10.11 -10.49
C THR A 67 -19.17 -10.58 -10.64
N PRO A 68 -18.20 -10.00 -9.91
CA PRO A 68 -16.79 -10.36 -10.06
C PRO A 68 -16.43 -11.80 -9.71
N TRP A 69 -17.37 -12.53 -9.11
CA TRP A 69 -17.15 -13.84 -8.48
C TRP A 69 -17.43 -15.00 -9.43
N ILE A 70 -18.25 -14.79 -10.45
CA ILE A 70 -18.78 -15.85 -11.31
C ILE A 70 -18.57 -15.56 -12.80
N GLY A 71 -18.61 -16.63 -13.60
CA GLY A 71 -18.60 -16.53 -15.05
C GLY A 71 -17.24 -16.19 -15.66
N GLN A 72 -17.27 -16.07 -16.99
CA GLN A 72 -16.11 -15.71 -17.79
C GLN A 72 -15.76 -14.23 -17.54
N GLY A 73 -14.51 -13.97 -17.16
CA GLY A 73 -14.07 -12.63 -16.78
C GLY A 73 -14.16 -12.32 -15.28
N SER A 74 -14.53 -13.29 -14.45
CA SER A 74 -14.39 -13.20 -12.98
C SER A 74 -12.93 -13.07 -12.55
N ILE A 75 -12.72 -12.64 -11.31
CA ILE A 75 -11.37 -12.49 -10.72
C ILE A 75 -10.76 -13.83 -10.26
N ALA A 76 -11.53 -14.92 -10.32
CA ALA A 76 -11.16 -16.22 -9.77
C ALA A 76 -9.87 -16.78 -10.37
N SER A 77 -9.66 -16.61 -11.68
CA SER A 77 -8.45 -17.12 -12.33
C SER A 77 -7.18 -16.33 -11.97
N THR A 78 -7.33 -15.11 -11.46
CA THR A 78 -6.21 -14.27 -11.03
C THR A 78 -5.88 -14.46 -9.54
N TYR A 79 -6.90 -14.59 -8.68
CA TYR A 79 -6.70 -14.49 -7.22
C TYR A 79 -7.08 -15.73 -6.41
N GLY A 80 -7.71 -16.75 -7.02
CA GLY A 80 -8.14 -17.95 -6.29
C GLY A 80 -9.45 -17.77 -5.51
N LEU A 81 -9.96 -18.87 -4.96
CA LEU A 81 -11.29 -18.89 -4.34
C LEU A 81 -11.32 -18.27 -2.95
N ASP A 82 -10.20 -18.31 -2.23
CA ASP A 82 -10.04 -17.70 -0.92
C ASP A 82 -10.16 -16.17 -0.97
N ILE A 83 -9.69 -15.52 -2.03
CA ILE A 83 -9.89 -14.08 -2.25
C ILE A 83 -11.28 -13.78 -2.82
N VAL A 84 -11.79 -14.62 -3.73
CA VAL A 84 -13.16 -14.48 -4.27
C VAL A 84 -14.20 -14.54 -3.16
N ASN A 85 -14.03 -15.44 -2.19
CA ASN A 85 -14.97 -15.62 -1.09
C ASN A 85 -14.80 -14.60 0.04
N ASP A 86 -13.63 -13.95 0.14
CA ASP A 86 -13.37 -12.85 1.06
C ASP A 86 -14.07 -11.56 0.62
N ARG A 87 -15.40 -11.56 0.63
CA ARG A 87 -16.25 -10.44 0.17
C ARG A 87 -17.47 -10.19 1.03
N LYS A 88 -17.71 -11.04 2.03
CA LYS A 88 -18.96 -11.09 2.78
C LYS A 88 -19.06 -9.96 3.81
N LYS A 89 -20.24 -9.40 3.99
CA LYS A 89 -20.54 -8.42 5.03
C LYS A 89 -20.39 -9.00 6.43
N SER A 90 -20.70 -10.29 6.59
CA SER A 90 -20.40 -11.05 7.82
C SER A 90 -18.91 -11.22 8.09
N GLU A 91 -18.02 -10.82 7.17
CA GLU A 91 -16.57 -10.76 7.35
C GLU A 91 -16.06 -9.30 7.40
N GLY A 92 -16.99 -8.33 7.52
CA GLY A 92 -16.71 -6.91 7.72
C GLY A 92 -16.62 -6.06 6.46
N TRP A 93 -16.92 -6.60 5.27
CA TRP A 93 -16.95 -5.83 4.03
C TRP A 93 -18.21 -4.97 3.94
N GLU A 94 -18.03 -3.69 3.60
CA GLU A 94 -19.11 -2.74 3.35
C GLU A 94 -18.91 -2.09 1.97
N LEU A 95 -20.01 -1.86 1.25
CA LEU A 95 -19.98 -1.08 0.01
C LEU A 95 -19.63 0.38 0.31
N MET A 96 -18.54 0.88 -0.27
CA MET A 96 -18.05 2.24 -0.06
C MET A 96 -18.39 3.16 -1.23
N TYR A 97 -18.18 2.73 -2.47
CA TYR A 97 -18.57 3.45 -3.69
C TYR A 97 -19.15 2.49 -4.72
N SER A 98 -20.00 3.00 -5.61
CA SER A 98 -20.49 2.26 -6.78
C SER A 98 -20.90 3.23 -7.89
N THR A 99 -20.57 2.89 -9.13
CA THR A 99 -21.12 3.55 -10.33
C THR A 99 -22.19 2.73 -11.04
N PHE A 100 -22.48 1.52 -10.54
CA PHE A 100 -23.55 0.68 -11.02
C PHE A 100 -24.92 1.27 -10.68
N ARG A 101 -25.88 1.13 -11.60
CA ARG A 101 -27.23 1.68 -11.48
C ARG A 101 -28.19 0.99 -12.44
N HIS A 102 -29.46 0.89 -12.06
CA HIS A 102 -30.52 0.37 -12.93
C HIS A 102 -31.03 1.38 -13.97
N GLU A 103 -30.80 2.68 -13.76
CA GLU A 103 -31.39 3.73 -14.58
C GLU A 103 -30.34 4.57 -15.32
N GLY A 104 -30.76 5.19 -16.42
CA GLY A 104 -29.93 6.10 -17.22
C GLY A 104 -29.17 5.41 -18.36
N GLY A 105 -28.20 6.13 -18.93
CA GLY A 105 -27.43 5.64 -20.09
C GLY A 105 -26.47 4.50 -19.74
N PRO A 106 -25.99 3.76 -20.77
CA PRO A 106 -25.10 2.61 -20.60
C PRO A 106 -23.91 2.91 -19.69
N LEU A 107 -23.61 1.94 -18.83
CA LEU A 107 -22.42 1.92 -17.98
C LEU A 107 -21.18 1.74 -18.85
N VAL A 108 -20.28 2.70 -18.77
CA VAL A 108 -18.97 2.65 -19.41
C VAL A 108 -17.91 2.48 -18.35
N ASN A 109 -17.28 1.32 -18.36
CA ASN A 109 -16.23 0.93 -17.42
C ASN A 109 -16.59 1.12 -15.94
N PRO A 110 -17.72 0.54 -15.48
CA PRO A 110 -18.20 0.76 -14.12
C PRO A 110 -17.27 0.11 -13.09
N TYR A 111 -17.37 0.61 -11.86
CA TYR A 111 -16.64 0.08 -10.72
C TYR A 111 -17.47 0.15 -9.46
N PHE A 112 -17.08 -0.66 -8.48
CA PHE A 112 -17.51 -0.51 -7.10
C PHE A 112 -16.34 -0.78 -6.17
N ILE A 113 -16.45 -0.28 -4.94
CA ILE A 113 -15.38 -0.37 -3.95
C ILE A 113 -15.96 -0.94 -2.67
N LEU A 114 -15.32 -1.98 -2.15
CA LEU A 114 -15.60 -2.53 -0.83
C LEU A 114 -14.52 -2.09 0.15
N TYR A 115 -14.91 -1.80 1.39
CA TYR A 115 -14.00 -1.50 2.49
C TYR A 115 -14.24 -2.49 3.63
N ASN A 116 -13.17 -3.10 4.15
CA ASN A 116 -13.24 -3.97 5.30
C ASN A 116 -12.96 -3.20 6.59
N LYS A 117 -14.01 -2.98 7.39
CA LYS A 117 -13.96 -2.18 8.62
C LYS A 117 -13.14 -2.80 9.76
N TYR A 118 -12.84 -4.09 9.71
CA TYR A 118 -12.04 -4.79 10.73
C TYR A 118 -10.56 -4.90 10.37
N ARG A 119 -10.20 -4.75 9.09
CA ARG A 119 -8.82 -4.90 8.60
C ARG A 119 -8.22 -3.62 8.04
N GLY A 120 -9.03 -2.61 7.73
CA GLY A 120 -8.53 -1.39 7.09
C GLY A 120 -8.17 -1.57 5.62
N ILE A 121 -8.69 -2.61 4.97
CA ILE A 121 -8.40 -2.96 3.57
C ILE A 121 -9.51 -2.43 2.67
N MET A 122 -9.14 -1.82 1.55
CA MET A 122 -10.02 -1.42 0.48
C MET A 122 -9.77 -2.28 -0.77
N ARG A 123 -10.84 -2.74 -1.41
CA ARG A 123 -10.80 -3.41 -2.71
C ARG A 123 -11.62 -2.65 -3.74
N ILE A 124 -10.97 -2.30 -4.84
CA ILE A 124 -11.60 -1.67 -6.00
C ILE A 124 -11.86 -2.75 -7.04
N PHE A 125 -13.11 -2.92 -7.45
CA PHE A 125 -13.52 -3.83 -8.52
C PHE A 125 -13.92 -3.00 -9.73
N TYR A 126 -13.13 -3.11 -10.79
CA TYR A 126 -13.30 -2.35 -12.02
C TYR A 126 -13.63 -3.30 -13.18
N TYR A 127 -14.72 -3.05 -13.90
CA TYR A 127 -15.14 -3.85 -15.04
C TYR A 127 -14.84 -3.12 -16.34
N LEU A 128 -14.01 -3.70 -17.21
CA LEU A 128 -13.63 -3.06 -18.47
C LEU A 128 -14.66 -3.39 -19.57
N THR A 129 -15.57 -2.47 -19.88
CA THR A 129 -16.53 -2.64 -21.00
C THR A 129 -15.96 -2.20 -22.34
N THR A 130 -15.03 -1.24 -22.33
CA THR A 130 -14.42 -0.73 -23.55
C THR A 130 -13.55 -1.81 -24.20
N SER A 131 -13.87 -2.18 -25.44
CA SER A 131 -13.02 -3.03 -26.26
C SER A 131 -11.66 -2.36 -26.46
N PHE A 132 -10.63 -2.94 -25.87
CA PHE A 132 -9.27 -2.43 -25.95
C PHE A 132 -8.30 -3.60 -26.06
N VAL A 133 -7.58 -3.67 -27.19
CA VAL A 133 -6.65 -4.74 -27.50
C VAL A 133 -5.27 -4.11 -27.67
N VAL A 134 -4.46 -4.20 -26.62
CA VAL A 134 -3.04 -3.88 -26.68
C VAL A 134 -2.24 -5.08 -26.21
N PRO A 135 -1.09 -5.38 -26.85
CA PRO A 135 -0.14 -6.33 -26.31
C PRO A 135 0.31 -5.84 -24.94
N SER A 136 -0.10 -6.55 -23.88
CA SER A 136 0.35 -6.29 -22.52
C SER A 136 0.48 -7.62 -21.80
N SER A 137 1.49 -7.74 -20.95
CA SER A 137 1.72 -8.94 -20.14
C SER A 137 1.27 -8.75 -18.70
N TYR A 138 1.01 -7.51 -18.26
CA TYR A 138 0.54 -7.22 -16.91
C TYR A 138 -0.36 -5.97 -16.85
N VAL A 139 -1.21 -5.97 -15.83
CA VAL A 139 -1.99 -4.80 -15.42
C VAL A 139 -1.29 -4.14 -14.24
N THR A 140 -1.30 -2.82 -14.21
CA THR A 140 -0.80 -2.01 -13.10
C THR A 140 -1.94 -1.25 -12.47
N SER A 141 -1.79 -0.92 -11.19
CA SER A 141 -2.71 -0.04 -10.48
C SER A 141 -1.95 0.91 -9.58
N SER A 142 -2.51 2.09 -9.34
CA SER A 142 -1.95 3.05 -8.37
C SER A 142 -3.07 3.66 -7.53
N LEU A 143 -2.73 3.97 -6.29
CA LEU A 143 -3.56 4.74 -5.38
C LEU A 143 -2.76 5.94 -4.89
N SER A 144 -3.38 7.11 -4.96
CA SER A 144 -2.79 8.38 -4.58
C SER A 144 -3.72 9.17 -3.68
N ILE A 145 -3.17 9.90 -2.72
CA ILE A 145 -3.89 10.91 -1.94
C ILE A 145 -3.56 12.29 -2.50
N ILE A 146 -4.58 12.96 -3.02
CA ILE A 146 -4.47 14.32 -3.54
C ILE A 146 -4.81 15.27 -2.41
N SER A 147 -3.79 15.83 -1.76
CA SER A 147 -3.95 16.86 -0.72
C SER A 147 -2.67 17.67 -0.51
N ASN A 148 -2.86 18.91 -0.07
CA ASN A 148 -1.78 19.75 0.47
C ASN A 148 -1.52 19.46 1.95
N HIS A 149 -2.44 18.78 2.64
CA HIS A 149 -2.26 18.32 4.00
C HIS A 149 -1.35 17.09 4.07
N SER A 150 -0.64 16.98 5.18
CA SER A 150 0.17 15.79 5.46
C SER A 150 -0.74 14.67 5.95
N THR A 151 -0.55 13.47 5.42
CA THR A 151 -1.27 12.29 5.89
C THR A 151 -0.39 11.06 5.87
N SER A 152 -0.68 10.17 6.81
CA SER A 152 -0.05 8.87 6.97
C SER A 152 -0.89 7.71 6.40
N LEU A 153 -2.01 8.01 5.75
CA LEU A 153 -3.01 7.02 5.33
C LEU A 153 -2.42 5.85 4.50
N LEU A 154 -1.43 6.13 3.64
CA LEU A 154 -0.76 5.11 2.81
C LEU A 154 0.53 4.56 3.41
N ASN A 155 0.91 4.92 4.64
CA ASN A 155 2.20 4.52 5.22
C ASN A 155 2.31 3.01 5.52
N PHE A 156 1.19 2.28 5.51
CA PHE A 156 1.20 0.82 5.64
C PHE A 156 1.48 0.10 4.31
N MET A 157 1.53 0.83 3.20
CA MET A 157 1.75 0.26 1.88
C MET A 157 3.24 0.20 1.54
N GLY A 158 3.66 -0.91 0.94
CA GLY A 158 4.96 -1.04 0.29
C GLY A 158 6.18 -0.94 1.22
N THR A 159 6.03 -1.28 2.49
CA THR A 159 7.15 -1.44 3.42
C THR A 159 6.84 -2.43 4.54
N GLU A 160 7.84 -3.24 4.90
CA GLU A 160 7.80 -4.08 6.12
C GLU A 160 7.97 -3.28 7.42
N ILE A 161 8.80 -2.23 7.39
CA ILE A 161 9.18 -1.45 8.55
C ILE A 161 8.72 -0.02 8.34
N ILE A 162 7.62 0.33 8.99
CA ILE A 162 6.94 1.60 8.82
C ILE A 162 7.72 2.70 9.51
N ASP A 163 8.18 3.68 8.73
CA ASP A 163 8.68 4.94 9.27
C ASP A 163 7.49 5.90 9.45
N LYS A 164 7.13 6.20 10.71
CA LYS A 164 6.03 7.13 11.00
C LYS A 164 6.25 8.50 10.38
N SER A 165 7.50 8.88 10.08
CA SER A 165 7.85 10.19 9.52
C SER A 165 7.61 10.29 8.02
N SER A 166 7.38 9.14 7.38
CA SER A 166 6.91 9.08 6.01
C SER A 166 5.53 9.75 5.88
N ASN A 167 5.30 10.37 4.73
CA ASN A 167 4.00 10.86 4.30
C ASN A 167 3.77 10.36 2.87
N GLN A 168 3.56 9.06 2.75
CA GLN A 168 3.41 8.42 1.46
C GLN A 168 2.14 8.93 0.77
N LYS A 169 2.32 9.55 -0.39
CA LYS A 169 1.19 10.07 -1.18
C LYS A 169 0.71 9.12 -2.26
N THR A 170 1.53 8.16 -2.67
CA THR A 170 1.23 7.24 -3.76
C THR A 170 1.76 5.85 -3.46
N PHE A 171 1.03 4.84 -3.90
CA PHE A 171 1.48 3.46 -4.01
C PHE A 171 1.05 2.88 -5.35
N SER A 172 1.97 2.22 -6.04
CA SER A 172 1.70 1.54 -7.32
C SER A 172 2.01 0.06 -7.22
N GLN A 173 1.27 -0.77 -7.94
CA GLN A 173 1.50 -2.21 -7.99
C GLN A 173 1.22 -2.82 -9.36
N ILE A 174 1.99 -3.84 -9.74
CA ILE A 174 1.62 -4.82 -10.77
C ILE A 174 0.65 -5.82 -10.15
N LEU A 175 -0.43 -6.13 -10.86
CA LEU A 175 -1.39 -7.15 -10.49
C LEU A 175 -0.92 -8.54 -10.95
N PRO A 176 -1.32 -9.63 -10.27
CA PRO A 176 -1.01 -10.99 -10.69
C PRO A 176 -1.50 -11.29 -12.10
N ALA A 177 -0.73 -12.08 -12.84
CA ALA A 177 -1.23 -12.66 -14.09
C ALA A 177 -2.25 -13.77 -13.81
N PRO A 178 -3.25 -13.95 -14.69
CA PRO A 178 -4.17 -15.09 -14.61
C PRO A 178 -3.44 -16.43 -14.65
N THR A 179 -3.83 -17.35 -13.78
CA THR A 179 -3.27 -18.69 -13.66
C THR A 179 -3.79 -19.67 -14.72
N ASP A 180 -4.89 -19.32 -15.39
CA ASP A 180 -5.53 -20.11 -16.45
C ASP A 180 -4.91 -19.87 -17.85
N GLY A 181 -3.89 -19.01 -17.93
CA GLY A 181 -3.25 -18.61 -19.19
C GLY A 181 -4.06 -17.61 -20.01
N SER A 182 -5.19 -17.11 -19.49
CA SER A 182 -5.95 -16.05 -20.14
C SER A 182 -5.15 -14.75 -20.21
N SER A 183 -5.46 -13.91 -21.20
CA SER A 183 -4.81 -12.61 -21.34
C SER A 183 -5.02 -11.79 -20.05
N PRO A 184 -3.95 -11.17 -19.51
CA PRO A 184 -4.05 -10.21 -18.40
C PRO A 184 -5.04 -9.10 -18.74
N LEU A 185 -5.04 -8.65 -19.99
CA LEU A 185 -5.94 -7.62 -20.50
C LEU A 185 -7.02 -8.20 -21.40
N ALA A 186 -8.29 -7.96 -21.06
CA ALA A 186 -9.44 -8.33 -21.88
C ALA A 186 -10.63 -7.40 -21.57
N SER A 187 -11.46 -7.12 -22.58
CA SER A 187 -12.77 -6.52 -22.34
C SER A 187 -13.73 -7.54 -21.72
N ASN A 188 -14.78 -7.02 -21.09
CA ASN A 188 -15.78 -7.78 -20.34
C ASN A 188 -15.18 -8.61 -19.20
N LYS A 189 -14.12 -8.08 -18.57
CA LYS A 189 -13.36 -8.71 -17.49
C LYS A 189 -13.26 -7.79 -16.28
N TRP A 190 -13.28 -8.41 -15.10
CA TRP A 190 -13.08 -7.76 -13.81
C TRP A 190 -11.61 -7.66 -13.44
N TYR A 191 -11.25 -6.51 -12.89
CA TYR A 191 -9.97 -6.22 -12.26
C TYR A 191 -10.19 -5.88 -10.81
N MET A 192 -9.36 -6.42 -9.93
CA MET A 192 -9.40 -6.13 -8.51
C MET A 192 -8.07 -5.55 -8.06
N MET A 193 -8.13 -4.46 -7.30
CA MET A 193 -6.98 -3.76 -6.73
C MET A 193 -7.18 -3.69 -5.22
N GLN A 194 -6.16 -4.02 -4.44
CA GLN A 194 -6.21 -4.05 -2.98
C GLN A 194 -5.22 -3.04 -2.38
N TYR A 195 -5.66 -2.32 -1.35
CA TYR A 195 -4.85 -1.37 -0.58
C TYR A 195 -5.21 -1.43 0.91
N GLU A 196 -4.20 -1.40 1.77
CA GLU A 196 -4.33 -1.30 3.22
C GLU A 196 -4.07 0.14 3.69
N PHE A 197 -4.94 0.64 4.58
CA PHE A 197 -4.83 1.99 5.12
C PHE A 197 -4.36 1.99 6.57
N ALA A 198 -3.41 2.87 6.87
CA ALA A 198 -3.11 3.25 8.25
C ALA A 198 -4.23 4.16 8.78
N TYR A 199 -4.53 4.10 10.07
CA TYR A 199 -5.43 5.09 10.67
C TYR A 199 -4.75 6.47 10.71
N ASP A 200 -5.48 7.51 10.31
CA ASP A 200 -5.02 8.89 10.43
C ASP A 200 -6.13 9.75 11.06
N PRO A 201 -5.98 10.16 12.33
CA PRO A 201 -7.01 10.93 13.03
C PRO A 201 -7.24 12.32 12.41
N THR A 202 -6.27 12.84 11.65
CA THR A 202 -6.34 14.21 11.10
C THR A 202 -7.32 14.33 9.94
N ILE A 203 -7.67 13.23 9.26
CA ILE A 203 -8.56 13.23 8.09
C ILE A 203 -9.89 13.93 8.38
N SER A 204 -10.45 13.69 9.57
CA SER A 204 -11.73 14.29 9.98
C SER A 204 -11.70 15.82 10.13
N SER A 205 -10.52 16.42 10.24
CA SER A 205 -10.33 17.86 10.35
C SER A 205 -10.00 18.54 9.02
N ILE A 206 -9.73 17.76 7.97
CA ILE A 206 -9.41 18.30 6.64
C ILE A 206 -10.73 18.61 5.90
N PRO A 207 -10.90 19.82 5.33
CA PRO A 207 -12.04 20.13 4.49
C PRO A 207 -12.19 19.12 3.34
N TYR A 208 -13.41 18.69 3.04
CA TYR A 208 -13.66 17.62 2.07
C TYR A 208 -13.14 17.93 0.65
N ASP A 209 -13.04 19.22 0.30
CA ASP A 209 -12.57 19.72 -0.99
C ASP A 209 -11.04 19.90 -1.06
N GLU A 210 -10.34 19.70 0.06
CA GLU A 210 -8.88 19.79 0.15
C GLU A 210 -8.19 18.41 0.23
N ILE A 211 -8.96 17.31 0.14
CA ILE A 211 -8.44 15.94 0.12
C ILE A 211 -9.30 14.99 -0.72
N GLN A 212 -8.63 14.22 -1.59
CA GLN A 212 -9.27 13.18 -2.41
C GLN A 212 -8.44 11.91 -2.46
N ILE A 213 -9.12 10.78 -2.65
CA ILE A 213 -8.50 9.52 -3.03
C ILE A 213 -8.56 9.42 -4.55
N SER A 214 -7.43 9.16 -5.20
CA SER A 214 -7.37 8.94 -6.65
C SER A 214 -6.77 7.58 -6.94
N TRP A 215 -7.49 6.75 -7.67
CA TRP A 215 -6.98 5.45 -8.12
C TRP A 215 -6.83 5.45 -9.64
N SER A 216 -5.87 4.66 -10.12
CA SER A 216 -5.66 4.45 -11.55
C SER A 216 -5.39 2.97 -11.83
N ALA A 217 -5.80 2.54 -13.01
CA ALA A 217 -5.41 1.28 -13.62
C ALA A 217 -4.70 1.53 -14.94
N GLY A 218 -3.70 0.72 -15.24
CA GLY A 218 -2.92 0.77 -16.46
C GLY A 218 -2.44 -0.60 -16.89
N TYR A 219 -1.60 -0.63 -17.90
CA TYR A 219 -0.99 -1.85 -18.40
C TYR A 219 0.47 -1.60 -18.74
N CYS A 220 1.26 -2.67 -18.73
CA CYS A 220 2.64 -2.65 -19.17
C CYS A 220 3.03 -3.99 -19.79
N ASN A 221 4.11 -3.98 -20.56
CA ASN A 221 4.75 -5.20 -21.03
C ASN A 221 6.07 -5.47 -20.30
N ILE A 222 6.12 -6.54 -19.50
CA ILE A 222 7.31 -7.06 -18.81
C ILE A 222 7.71 -8.38 -19.48
N THR A 223 8.96 -8.44 -19.94
CA THR A 223 9.53 -9.58 -20.67
C THR A 223 10.42 -10.46 -19.80
N GLU A 224 11.06 -9.89 -18.78
CA GLU A 224 11.85 -10.62 -17.80
C GLU A 224 11.59 -10.02 -16.42
N TYR A 225 11.43 -10.88 -15.42
CA TYR A 225 11.42 -10.45 -14.03
C TYR A 225 12.20 -11.42 -13.15
N LYS A 226 12.84 -10.87 -12.11
CA LYS A 226 13.61 -11.63 -11.11
C LYS A 226 13.36 -11.11 -9.72
N PHE A 227 13.17 -12.03 -8.78
CA PHE A 227 13.23 -11.75 -7.35
C PHE A 227 14.58 -12.18 -6.80
N ASN A 228 15.31 -11.25 -6.18
CA ASN A 228 16.63 -11.49 -5.59
C ASN A 228 17.58 -12.23 -6.56
N GLY A 229 17.54 -11.85 -7.83
CA GLY A 229 18.37 -12.44 -8.89
C GLY A 229 17.90 -13.78 -9.47
N LYS A 230 16.88 -14.43 -8.91
CA LYS A 230 16.30 -15.68 -9.44
C LYS A 230 15.18 -15.37 -10.44
N ALA A 231 15.27 -15.91 -11.64
CA ALA A 231 14.21 -15.84 -12.65
C ALA A 231 13.07 -16.80 -12.30
N THR A 232 11.83 -16.32 -12.38
CA THR A 232 10.69 -16.98 -11.72
C THR A 232 9.49 -17.26 -12.63
N GLY A 233 9.53 -16.86 -13.91
CA GLY A 233 8.54 -17.29 -14.92
C GLY A 233 7.45 -16.26 -15.24
N THR A 234 6.28 -16.32 -14.59
CA THR A 234 5.15 -15.35 -14.66
C THR A 234 4.84 -14.75 -13.28
N ILE A 235 4.61 -13.43 -13.16
CA ILE A 235 4.31 -12.78 -11.87
C ILE A 235 2.91 -13.22 -11.40
N LYS A 236 2.86 -14.07 -10.36
CA LYS A 236 1.61 -14.63 -9.80
C LYS A 236 1.15 -13.95 -8.51
N THR A 237 1.84 -12.90 -8.08
CA THR A 237 1.56 -12.14 -6.84
C THR A 237 1.58 -10.65 -7.13
N SER A 238 0.93 -9.83 -6.31
CA SER A 238 1.04 -8.38 -6.47
C SER A 238 2.45 -7.91 -6.16
N VAL A 239 2.98 -6.99 -6.98
CA VAL A 239 4.30 -6.38 -6.80
C VAL A 239 4.14 -4.88 -6.68
N GLY A 240 4.35 -4.35 -5.49
CA GLY A 240 4.13 -2.96 -5.11
C GLY A 240 5.40 -2.12 -4.98
N SER A 241 5.25 -0.80 -5.09
CA SER A 241 6.28 0.20 -4.83
C SER A 241 5.64 1.52 -4.36
N ASN A 242 6.37 2.29 -3.55
CA ASN A 242 5.97 3.61 -3.05
C ASN A 242 6.22 4.72 -4.09
N SER A 243 6.30 4.34 -5.36
CA SER A 243 6.58 5.18 -6.51
C SER A 243 5.92 4.61 -7.74
N GLU A 244 5.75 5.43 -8.78
CA GLU A 244 5.10 5.00 -10.02
C GLU A 244 5.93 3.95 -10.76
N LEU A 245 5.47 2.70 -10.70
CA LEU A 245 6.24 1.53 -11.14
C LEU A 245 6.39 1.45 -12.67
N THR A 246 5.39 1.90 -13.44
CA THR A 246 5.42 1.92 -14.91
C THR A 246 6.56 2.78 -15.45
N SER A 247 6.79 3.94 -14.85
CA SER A 247 7.91 4.84 -15.22
C SER A 247 9.30 4.20 -15.09
N GLN A 248 9.41 3.12 -14.32
CA GLN A 248 10.68 2.44 -14.02
C GLN A 248 10.98 1.26 -14.95
N ILE A 249 10.01 0.84 -15.78
CA ILE A 249 10.16 -0.23 -16.77
C ILE A 249 10.89 0.35 -18.00
N GLN A 250 12.10 -0.12 -18.31
CA GLN A 250 12.92 0.36 -19.43
C GLN A 250 13.44 -0.80 -20.31
N ASN A 251 13.66 -0.52 -21.60
CA ASN A 251 13.98 -1.51 -22.65
C ASN A 251 15.39 -2.11 -22.56
N THR A 252 16.33 -1.45 -21.89
CA THR A 252 17.77 -1.71 -22.13
C THR A 252 18.66 -1.67 -20.90
N GLN A 253 18.14 -1.36 -19.71
CA GLN A 253 18.90 -1.42 -18.46
C GLN A 253 18.09 -2.14 -17.38
N LYS A 254 18.71 -3.13 -16.73
CA LYS A 254 18.15 -3.81 -15.56
C LYS A 254 18.07 -2.80 -14.42
N ASN A 255 16.88 -2.23 -14.19
CA ASN A 255 16.64 -1.45 -13.00
C ASN A 255 16.23 -2.40 -11.88
N THR A 256 17.05 -2.47 -10.84
CA THR A 256 16.65 -3.10 -9.57
C THR A 256 15.71 -2.12 -8.87
N ILE A 257 14.45 -2.48 -8.84
CA ILE A 257 13.40 -1.75 -8.14
C ILE A 257 13.30 -2.35 -6.74
N LYS A 258 13.32 -1.49 -5.72
CA LYS A 258 12.90 -1.89 -4.38
C LYS A 258 11.38 -1.94 -4.38
N GLY A 259 10.84 -3.13 -4.18
CA GLY A 259 9.41 -3.34 -4.14
C GLY A 259 9.00 -4.36 -3.10
N VAL A 260 7.70 -4.44 -2.90
CA VAL A 260 7.07 -5.33 -1.95
C VAL A 260 6.22 -6.34 -2.69
N VAL A 261 6.35 -7.62 -2.35
CA VAL A 261 5.35 -8.60 -2.75
C VAL A 261 4.25 -8.67 -1.70
N GLY A 262 3.00 -8.61 -2.17
CA GLY A 262 1.83 -8.70 -1.31
C GLY A 262 0.65 -9.41 -1.99
N GLY A 263 -0.47 -9.51 -1.27
CA GLY A 263 -1.68 -10.15 -1.76
C GLY A 263 -1.51 -11.64 -2.08
N ILE A 264 -0.79 -12.38 -1.24
CA ILE A 264 -0.64 -13.83 -1.40
C ILE A 264 -1.83 -14.53 -0.73
N SER A 265 -2.63 -15.21 -1.53
CA SER A 265 -3.71 -16.04 -1.02
C SER A 265 -3.15 -17.32 -0.36
N LEU A 266 -3.85 -17.89 0.60
CA LEU A 266 -3.43 -19.15 1.24
C LEU A 266 -3.41 -20.30 0.23
N GLU A 267 -4.37 -20.31 -0.70
CA GLU A 267 -4.42 -21.25 -1.80
C GLU A 267 -3.17 -21.12 -2.68
N LEU A 268 -2.77 -19.90 -3.04
CA LEU A 268 -1.58 -19.64 -3.83
C LEU A 268 -0.31 -20.03 -3.08
N LEU A 269 -0.21 -19.73 -1.78
CA LEU A 269 0.92 -20.09 -0.93
C LEU A 269 1.11 -21.62 -0.97
N ASN A 270 0.06 -22.39 -0.68
CA ASN A 270 0.10 -23.85 -0.65
C ASN A 270 0.44 -24.46 -2.03
N LYS A 271 -0.15 -23.93 -3.11
CA LYS A 271 0.11 -24.41 -4.47
C LYS A 271 1.51 -24.07 -4.97
N SER A 272 2.16 -23.10 -4.35
CA SER A 272 3.45 -22.61 -4.79
C SER A 272 4.63 -23.36 -4.18
N GLU A 273 4.42 -24.12 -3.11
CA GLU A 273 5.45 -24.94 -2.48
C GLU A 273 5.90 -26.06 -3.43
N THR A 274 7.21 -26.21 -3.59
CA THR A 274 7.82 -27.23 -4.45
C THR A 274 8.58 -28.30 -3.66
N ASP A 275 8.96 -28.00 -2.42
CA ASP A 275 9.63 -28.92 -1.50
C ASP A 275 9.52 -28.47 -0.03
N ASP A 276 9.77 -29.41 0.90
CA ASP A 276 9.69 -29.19 2.35
C ASP A 276 10.77 -28.23 2.91
N ASN A 277 11.73 -27.80 2.09
CA ASN A 277 12.80 -26.87 2.47
C ASN A 277 12.46 -25.41 2.12
N GLY A 278 11.21 -25.15 1.72
CA GLY A 278 10.73 -23.82 1.34
C GLY A 278 10.98 -23.47 -0.13
N GLY A 279 11.39 -24.43 -0.96
CA GLY A 279 11.38 -24.23 -2.39
C GLY A 279 9.99 -23.81 -2.85
N ASN A 280 9.93 -22.79 -3.70
CA ASN A 280 8.66 -22.26 -4.18
C ASN A 280 8.74 -21.70 -5.61
N SER A 281 7.60 -21.71 -6.28
CA SER A 281 7.42 -21.16 -7.64
C SER A 281 7.16 -19.65 -7.67
N LEU A 282 6.99 -18.98 -6.53
CA LEU A 282 6.79 -17.53 -6.45
C LEU A 282 8.11 -16.76 -6.61
N GLY A 283 9.24 -17.42 -6.31
CA GLY A 283 10.55 -16.77 -6.32
C GLY A 283 10.92 -16.06 -5.05
N ILE A 284 10.10 -16.20 -4.01
CA ILE A 284 10.40 -15.71 -2.67
C ILE A 284 11.59 -16.54 -2.13
N PRO A 285 12.55 -15.95 -1.41
CA PRO A 285 13.62 -16.71 -0.76
C PRO A 285 13.08 -17.87 0.07
N ASN A 286 13.67 -19.07 -0.08
CA ASN A 286 13.13 -20.30 0.52
C ASN A 286 12.92 -20.19 2.03
N LYS A 287 13.85 -19.55 2.75
CA LYS A 287 13.76 -19.32 4.20
C LYS A 287 12.55 -18.44 4.54
N ILE A 288 12.30 -17.37 3.79
CA ILE A 288 11.14 -16.50 3.98
C ILE A 288 9.86 -17.26 3.67
N PHE A 289 9.79 -17.96 2.54
CA PHE A 289 8.62 -18.73 2.14
C PHE A 289 8.26 -19.79 3.19
N LYS A 290 9.23 -20.58 3.66
CA LYS A 290 9.03 -21.58 4.72
C LYS A 290 8.56 -20.95 6.02
N ASN A 291 9.11 -19.79 6.39
CA ASN A 291 8.66 -19.06 7.58
C ASN A 291 7.20 -18.61 7.43
N VAL A 292 6.81 -18.03 6.29
CA VAL A 292 5.40 -17.66 6.01
C VAL A 292 4.49 -18.88 6.16
N SER A 293 4.79 -19.98 5.46
CA SER A 293 3.97 -21.20 5.47
C SER A 293 3.79 -21.76 6.89
N ASN A 294 4.88 -21.90 7.65
CA ASN A 294 4.82 -22.37 9.04
C ASN A 294 4.02 -21.44 9.96
N GLY A 295 4.07 -20.13 9.72
CA GLY A 295 3.34 -19.13 10.50
C GLY A 295 1.85 -19.23 10.31
N VAL A 296 1.43 -19.26 9.05
CA VAL A 296 0.03 -19.40 8.70
C VAL A 296 -0.54 -20.70 9.28
N GLU A 297 0.19 -21.81 9.13
CA GLU A 297 -0.22 -23.10 9.71
C GLU A 297 -0.39 -23.03 11.22
N SER A 298 0.55 -22.41 11.94
CA SER A 298 0.53 -22.34 13.41
C SER A 298 -0.67 -21.53 13.91
N ILE A 299 -1.00 -20.44 13.22
CA ILE A 299 -2.15 -19.58 13.54
C ILE A 299 -3.47 -20.32 13.26
N ILE A 300 -3.58 -21.00 12.11
CA ILE A 300 -4.76 -21.80 11.76
C ILE A 300 -4.97 -22.95 12.75
N LYS A 301 -3.90 -23.55 13.27
CA LYS A 301 -3.95 -24.64 14.27
C LYS A 301 -4.29 -24.15 15.68
N GLY A 302 -4.53 -22.85 15.89
CA GLY A 302 -4.99 -22.31 17.17
C GLY A 302 -3.95 -22.33 18.29
N ALA A 303 -2.65 -22.35 17.97
CA ALA A 303 -1.57 -22.30 18.94
C ALA A 303 -1.54 -20.91 19.62
N SER A 304 -2.31 -20.76 20.69
CA SER A 304 -2.82 -19.47 21.20
C SER A 304 -1.90 -18.71 22.17
N SER A 305 -0.64 -19.10 22.40
CA SER A 305 0.16 -18.37 23.40
C SER A 305 1.70 -18.44 23.30
N GLY A 306 2.28 -18.93 22.20
CA GLY A 306 3.75 -19.10 22.14
C GLY A 306 4.43 -19.00 20.78
N VAL A 307 3.68 -18.80 19.69
CA VAL A 307 4.19 -18.98 18.31
C VAL A 307 4.18 -17.69 17.47
N PHE A 308 3.93 -16.53 18.09
CA PHE A 308 4.09 -15.23 17.40
C PHE A 308 5.56 -14.80 17.26
N SER A 309 6.48 -15.42 18.02
CA SER A 309 7.92 -15.18 17.92
C SER A 309 8.55 -16.08 16.85
N GLY A 310 9.05 -15.49 15.77
CA GLY A 310 9.74 -16.19 14.69
C GLY A 310 9.18 -15.92 13.29
N ILE A 311 7.98 -15.32 13.20
CA ILE A 311 7.19 -15.32 11.96
C ILE A 311 6.44 -13.99 11.73
N ALA A 312 6.30 -13.12 12.74
CA ALA A 312 5.36 -12.00 12.71
C ALA A 312 5.79 -10.78 11.85
N GLY A 313 7.06 -10.64 11.49
CA GLY A 313 7.55 -9.41 10.83
C GLY A 313 7.05 -9.14 9.40
N ILE A 314 6.60 -10.17 8.67
CA ILE A 314 6.19 -10.08 7.25
C ILE A 314 4.66 -10.12 7.03
N PHE A 315 3.90 -10.37 8.09
CA PHE A 315 2.43 -10.35 8.05
C PHE A 315 1.93 -8.92 8.25
N ASN A 316 1.01 -8.49 7.38
CA ASN A 316 0.27 -7.27 7.59
C ASN A 316 -1.05 -7.56 8.29
N ALA A 317 -1.80 -8.52 7.76
CA ALA A 317 -3.06 -8.97 8.34
C ALA A 317 -3.35 -10.45 8.02
N LEU A 318 -4.02 -11.13 8.95
CA LEU A 318 -4.43 -12.53 8.85
C LEU A 318 -5.89 -12.71 9.26
N PHE A 319 -6.61 -13.55 8.52
CA PHE A 319 -8.00 -13.90 8.78
C PHE A 319 -8.13 -15.43 8.90
N PHE A 320 -8.51 -15.94 10.08
CA PHE A 320 -8.32 -17.37 10.41
C PHE A 320 -9.54 -18.07 11.01
N ASN A 321 -10.61 -17.33 11.33
CA ASN A 321 -11.84 -17.87 11.93
C ASN A 321 -13.09 -17.78 11.03
N GLY A 322 -12.92 -17.34 9.77
CA GLY A 322 -14.00 -17.26 8.79
C GLY A 322 -13.94 -18.38 7.75
N GLU A 323 -14.93 -18.39 6.86
CA GLU A 323 -14.93 -19.30 5.71
C GLU A 323 -13.81 -18.92 4.74
N SER A 324 -13.55 -17.62 4.61
CA SER A 324 -12.42 -17.09 3.86
C SER A 324 -11.17 -17.17 4.73
N LYS A 325 -10.04 -17.61 4.17
CA LYS A 325 -8.73 -17.55 4.85
C LYS A 325 -7.77 -16.72 4.00
N SER A 326 -8.00 -15.42 4.01
CA SER A 326 -7.17 -14.47 3.27
C SER A 326 -5.96 -14.04 4.08
N LEU A 327 -4.87 -13.78 3.38
CA LEU A 327 -3.62 -13.31 3.95
C LEU A 327 -3.18 -12.03 3.22
N ASP A 328 -2.69 -11.05 3.98
CA ASP A 328 -1.93 -9.93 3.43
C ASP A 328 -0.49 -9.95 3.95
N LEU A 329 0.45 -9.89 3.02
CA LEU A 329 1.88 -9.94 3.26
C LEU A 329 2.53 -8.69 2.70
N SER A 330 3.60 -8.26 3.34
CA SER A 330 4.56 -7.33 2.77
C SER A 330 5.93 -7.99 2.87
N VAL A 331 6.50 -8.36 1.72
CA VAL A 331 7.88 -8.86 1.64
C VAL A 331 8.73 -7.90 0.82
N ASP A 332 9.62 -7.15 1.48
CA ASP A 332 10.61 -6.26 0.89
C ASP A 332 11.63 -7.09 0.10
N MET A 333 11.71 -6.87 -1.21
CA MET A 333 12.61 -7.60 -2.11
C MET A 333 13.25 -6.69 -3.15
N ASP A 334 14.40 -7.13 -3.66
CA ASP A 334 15.00 -6.55 -4.87
C ASP A 334 14.37 -7.20 -6.10
N ILE A 335 13.69 -6.38 -6.89
CA ILE A 335 12.90 -6.81 -8.04
C ILE A 335 13.55 -6.24 -9.30
N ASN A 336 14.07 -7.11 -10.15
CA ASN A 336 14.53 -6.68 -11.47
C ASN A 336 13.39 -6.86 -12.46
N LEU A 337 12.91 -5.76 -13.05
CA LEU A 337 11.93 -5.79 -14.13
C LEU A 337 12.59 -5.35 -15.43
N THR A 338 12.36 -6.08 -16.51
CA THR A 338 12.74 -5.69 -17.87
C THR A 338 11.52 -5.85 -18.76
N GLY A 339 11.28 -4.87 -19.62
CA GLY A 339 10.05 -4.80 -20.39
C GLY A 339 10.14 -3.79 -21.52
N ASN A 340 9.04 -3.66 -22.28
CA ASN A 340 8.94 -2.66 -23.34
C ASN A 340 8.24 -1.38 -22.84
N SER A 341 9.00 -0.34 -22.55
CA SER A 341 8.53 0.97 -22.08
C SER A 341 7.64 1.71 -23.09
N THR A 342 7.64 1.32 -24.37
CA THR A 342 6.71 1.88 -25.37
C THR A 342 5.35 1.17 -25.40
N GLU A 343 5.18 0.08 -24.66
CA GLU A 343 3.95 -0.73 -24.58
C GLU A 343 3.34 -0.64 -23.18
N GLN A 344 3.24 0.59 -22.67
CA GLN A 344 2.54 0.90 -21.44
C GLN A 344 1.48 1.98 -21.66
N GLY A 345 0.46 2.01 -20.81
CA GLY A 345 -0.59 3.02 -20.89
C GLY A 345 -1.62 2.87 -19.77
N THR A 346 -2.68 3.66 -19.88
CA THR A 346 -3.74 3.75 -18.87
C THR A 346 -5.02 3.09 -19.37
N PHE A 347 -5.78 2.49 -18.46
CA PHE A 347 -7.12 2.03 -18.77
C PHE A 347 -8.03 3.22 -19.12
N PRO A 348 -9.07 3.01 -19.96
CA PRO A 348 -10.13 4.01 -20.13
C PRO A 348 -10.74 4.41 -18.77
N SER A 349 -11.27 5.63 -18.66
CA SER A 349 -11.89 6.13 -17.41
C SER A 349 -10.97 6.11 -16.16
N SER A 350 -9.65 6.07 -16.35
CA SER A 350 -8.63 6.12 -15.30
C SER A 350 -7.63 7.26 -15.61
N PRO A 351 -7.13 8.02 -14.60
CA PRO A 351 -7.44 7.90 -13.16
C PRO A 351 -8.86 8.34 -12.81
N THR A 352 -9.37 7.84 -11.68
CA THR A 352 -10.64 8.24 -11.08
C THR A 352 -10.40 8.82 -9.70
N SER A 353 -10.93 10.02 -9.44
CA SER A 353 -10.88 10.67 -8.13
C SER A 353 -12.20 10.55 -7.40
N LEU A 354 -12.11 10.32 -6.09
CA LEU A 354 -13.20 10.12 -5.15
C LEU A 354 -13.00 11.07 -3.98
N TRP A 355 -14.12 11.55 -3.44
CA TRP A 355 -14.11 12.24 -2.15
C TRP A 355 -13.52 11.36 -1.05
N MET A 356 -12.81 11.93 -0.08
CA MET A 356 -12.19 11.15 1.01
C MET A 356 -13.22 10.75 2.08
N PRO A 357 -13.41 9.45 2.37
CA PRO A 357 -14.20 9.01 3.52
C PRO A 357 -13.67 9.56 4.85
N GLY A 358 -14.59 9.91 5.75
CA GLY A 358 -14.28 10.46 7.07
C GLY A 358 -14.11 11.98 7.09
N THR A 359 -14.29 12.65 5.94
CA THR A 359 -14.43 14.12 5.87
C THR A 359 -15.90 14.54 6.01
N ASP A 360 -16.12 15.80 6.37
CA ASP A 360 -17.46 16.37 6.50
C ASP A 360 -17.94 16.97 5.16
N PHE A 361 -19.00 16.41 4.58
CA PHE A 361 -19.53 16.84 3.28
C PHE A 361 -20.63 17.89 3.44
N SER A 362 -20.56 18.96 2.64
CA SER A 362 -21.72 19.84 2.47
C SER A 362 -22.85 19.13 1.71
N SER A 363 -24.09 19.55 1.91
CA SER A 363 -25.26 18.99 1.19
C SER A 363 -25.29 19.28 -0.32
N SER A 364 -24.32 20.05 -0.83
CA SER A 364 -24.22 20.54 -2.21
C SER A 364 -23.00 19.99 -2.97
N VAL A 365 -22.34 18.97 -2.44
CA VAL A 365 -21.16 18.38 -3.09
C VAL A 365 -21.53 17.73 -4.41
N SER A 366 -20.74 17.99 -5.46
CA SER A 366 -20.90 17.36 -6.77
C SER A 366 -20.32 15.94 -6.79
N GLY A 367 -20.95 15.04 -7.56
CA GLY A 367 -20.41 13.70 -7.81
C GLY A 367 -20.76 12.68 -6.72
N TYR A 368 -20.10 11.50 -6.79
CA TYR A 368 -20.40 10.37 -5.93
C TYR A 368 -19.83 10.56 -4.53
N ILE A 369 -20.70 10.53 -3.51
CA ILE A 369 -20.30 10.53 -2.10
C ILE A 369 -20.17 9.10 -1.57
N PRO A 370 -19.29 8.82 -0.60
CA PRO A 370 -19.16 7.48 -0.03
C PRO A 370 -20.41 7.04 0.71
N LEU A 371 -20.79 5.77 0.53
CA LEU A 371 -21.78 5.10 1.38
C LEU A 371 -21.21 4.80 2.77
N TYR A 372 -19.91 4.48 2.85
CA TYR A 372 -19.16 4.37 4.10
C TYR A 372 -18.37 5.66 4.33
N ASN A 373 -18.98 6.65 4.98
CA ASN A 373 -18.32 7.93 5.30
C ASN A 373 -17.78 7.97 6.73
N LYS A 374 -16.68 7.26 6.99
CA LYS A 374 -16.02 7.19 8.30
C LYS A 374 -14.50 7.17 8.12
N PRO A 375 -13.70 7.59 9.12
CA PRO A 375 -12.25 7.46 9.07
C PRO A 375 -11.81 6.03 8.75
N LEU A 376 -10.84 5.92 7.83
CA LEU A 376 -10.30 4.65 7.35
C LEU A 376 -9.11 4.18 8.22
N GLY A 377 -8.71 2.92 8.04
CA GLY A 377 -7.64 2.26 8.79
C GLY A 377 -8.04 1.82 10.21
N VAL A 378 -7.28 0.90 10.80
CA VAL A 378 -7.59 0.33 12.14
C VAL A 378 -6.83 1.03 13.26
N PHE A 379 -5.52 1.19 13.09
CA PHE A 379 -4.66 1.87 14.05
C PHE A 379 -3.43 2.46 13.37
N ASN A 380 -2.70 3.29 14.10
CA ASN A 380 -1.39 3.81 13.71
C ASN A 380 -0.63 4.26 14.97
N MET A 381 0.67 4.57 14.84
CA MET A 381 1.38 5.26 15.92
C MET A 381 0.93 6.72 16.02
N ASN A 382 0.77 7.21 17.26
CA ASN A 382 0.37 8.59 17.53
C ASN A 382 1.55 9.57 17.55
N THR A 383 2.78 9.06 17.64
CA THR A 383 4.00 9.87 17.68
C THR A 383 5.20 9.10 17.12
N TYR A 384 6.32 9.80 16.94
CA TYR A 384 7.62 9.21 16.69
C TYR A 384 8.20 8.69 17.99
N LEU A 385 8.51 7.40 18.05
CA LEU A 385 9.24 6.85 19.18
C LEU A 385 10.74 7.06 18.99
N THR A 386 11.41 7.50 20.05
CA THR A 386 12.86 7.69 20.06
C THR A 386 13.55 6.71 21.01
N TYR A 387 14.86 6.51 20.79
CA TYR A 387 15.71 5.76 21.69
C TYR A 387 17.07 6.45 21.82
N ASN A 388 17.68 6.37 23.00
CA ASN A 388 19.00 6.93 23.23
C ASN A 388 20.08 5.96 22.73
N ILE A 389 21.11 6.51 22.10
CA ILE A 389 22.33 5.79 21.75
C ILE A 389 23.50 6.52 22.39
N GLU A 390 24.19 5.84 23.29
CA GLU A 390 25.50 6.31 23.76
C GLU A 390 26.52 5.94 22.69
N THR A 391 27.14 6.95 22.09
CA THR A 391 28.10 6.77 21.00
C THR A 391 29.47 7.23 21.46
N THR A 392 30.41 6.30 21.50
CA THR A 392 31.79 6.58 21.86
C THR A 392 32.66 6.53 20.62
N ILE A 393 33.44 7.58 20.36
CA ILE A 393 34.37 7.63 19.23
C ILE A 393 35.80 7.72 19.74
N GLN A 394 36.68 6.88 19.20
CA GLN A 394 38.10 6.85 19.56
C GLN A 394 38.98 6.63 18.32
N ASN A 395 40.11 7.32 18.25
CA ASN A 395 41.13 7.05 17.23
C ASN A 395 42.18 6.10 17.81
N HIS A 396 42.55 5.07 17.05
CA HIS A 396 43.62 4.12 17.36
C HIS A 396 44.76 4.37 16.38
N ILE A 397 45.92 4.78 16.89
CA ILE A 397 47.11 5.14 16.10
C ILE A 397 48.17 4.05 16.33
N VAL A 398 48.48 3.30 15.27
CA VAL A 398 49.48 2.22 15.25
C VAL A 398 50.32 2.37 13.99
N ASP A 399 51.66 2.42 14.10
CA ASP A 399 52.59 2.49 12.95
C ASP A 399 52.23 3.58 11.91
N ASN A 400 51.85 4.79 12.38
CA ASN A 400 51.37 5.91 11.56
C ASN A 400 50.06 5.67 10.79
N ILE A 401 49.33 4.59 11.10
CA ILE A 401 47.98 4.31 10.60
C ILE A 401 46.98 4.74 11.68
N CYS A 402 46.12 5.70 11.34
CA CYS A 402 44.99 6.09 12.19
C CYS A 402 43.75 5.28 11.80
N THR A 403 43.18 4.57 12.77
CA THR A 403 41.89 3.87 12.66
C THR A 403 40.87 4.55 13.56
N ARG A 404 39.78 5.08 13.01
CA ARG A 404 38.69 5.64 13.81
C ARG A 404 37.64 4.57 14.12
N ILE A 405 37.36 4.37 15.40
CA ILE A 405 36.38 3.39 15.90
C ILE A 405 35.20 4.15 16.51
N ALA A 406 33.98 3.76 16.16
CA ALA A 406 32.77 4.20 16.84
C ALA A 406 32.09 3.00 17.50
N THR A 407 31.79 3.13 18.79
CA THR A 407 30.99 2.18 19.55
C THR A 407 29.63 2.79 19.80
N PHE A 408 28.57 2.05 19.50
CA PHE A 408 27.19 2.45 19.70
C PHE A 408 26.60 1.50 20.75
N ASP A 409 26.24 2.04 21.89
CA ASP A 409 25.65 1.31 22.99
C ASP A 409 24.20 1.75 23.15
N VAL A 410 23.30 0.76 23.12
CA VAL A 410 21.88 0.94 23.37
C VAL A 410 21.50 0.03 24.52
N GLU A 411 20.95 0.62 25.58
CA GLU A 411 20.36 -0.11 26.68
C GLU A 411 18.83 -0.04 26.57
N PHE A 412 18.20 -1.20 26.68
CA PHE A 412 16.76 -1.28 26.78
C PHE A 412 16.38 -1.54 28.21
N ILE A 413 15.26 -0.97 28.63
CA ILE A 413 14.67 -1.26 29.93
C ILE A 413 13.45 -2.13 29.64
N PRO A 414 13.56 -3.48 29.74
CA PRO A 414 12.50 -4.40 29.34
C PRO A 414 11.19 -4.15 30.09
N GLU A 415 11.27 -3.64 31.32
CA GLU A 415 10.12 -3.26 32.12
C GLU A 415 9.25 -2.19 31.45
N TYR A 416 9.77 -1.34 30.57
CA TYR A 416 8.97 -0.30 29.92
C TYR A 416 8.31 -0.74 28.60
N ILE A 417 8.50 -1.99 28.17
CA ILE A 417 7.95 -2.46 26.89
C ILE A 417 6.41 -2.40 26.87
N TYR A 418 5.74 -2.60 28.02
CA TYR A 418 4.29 -2.51 28.10
C TYR A 418 3.76 -1.08 27.95
N LEU A 419 4.59 -0.06 28.26
CA LEU A 419 4.23 1.34 28.07
C LEU A 419 4.16 1.71 26.59
N LEU A 420 4.75 0.91 25.70
CA LEU A 420 4.73 1.15 24.26
C LEU A 420 3.30 1.16 23.69
N TRP A 421 2.37 0.45 24.34
CA TRP A 421 0.95 0.49 23.98
C TRP A 421 0.29 1.87 24.11
N ASN A 422 0.91 2.82 24.82
CA ASN A 422 0.41 4.19 24.94
C ASN A 422 0.69 5.04 23.68
N TYR A 423 1.51 4.54 22.76
CA TYR A 423 1.93 5.26 21.56
C TYR A 423 1.18 4.85 20.29
N ILE A 424 0.10 4.07 20.43
CA ILE A 424 -0.80 3.74 19.32
C ILE A 424 -2.15 4.40 19.50
N ASP A 425 -2.68 4.94 18.40
CA ASP A 425 -4.06 5.37 18.30
C ASP A 425 -4.84 4.31 17.52
N ILE A 426 -5.94 3.86 18.11
CA ILE A 426 -6.89 2.95 17.48
C ILE A 426 -8.10 3.76 17.06
N ASN A 427 -8.50 3.59 15.80
CA ASN A 427 -9.65 4.24 15.19
C ASN A 427 -10.91 4.06 16.08
N PRO A 428 -11.55 5.16 16.52
CA PRO A 428 -12.75 5.09 17.37
C PRO A 428 -13.90 4.32 16.71
N GLU A 429 -14.02 4.38 15.37
CA GLU A 429 -15.06 3.65 14.64
C GLU A 429 -14.87 2.14 14.75
N VAL A 430 -13.63 1.66 14.82
CA VAL A 430 -13.34 0.23 15.01
C VAL A 430 -13.60 -0.18 16.46
N LYS A 431 -13.19 0.63 17.45
CA LYS A 431 -13.49 0.38 18.88
C LYS A 431 -15.00 0.28 19.15
N ALA A 432 -15.81 1.01 18.40
CA ALA A 432 -17.26 0.96 18.53
C ALA A 432 -17.79 -0.45 18.18
N ILE A 433 -17.24 -1.09 17.15
CA ILE A 433 -17.76 -2.33 16.55
C ILE A 433 -16.96 -3.60 16.87
N ALA A 434 -15.77 -3.47 17.46
CA ALA A 434 -14.89 -4.59 17.79
C ALA A 434 -14.16 -4.36 19.13
N ASP A 435 -13.86 -5.46 19.81
CA ASP A 435 -12.93 -5.49 20.93
C ASP A 435 -11.50 -5.66 20.37
N ILE A 436 -10.56 -4.89 20.90
CA ILE A 436 -9.17 -4.91 20.44
C ILE A 436 -8.28 -5.54 21.50
N GLU A 437 -7.81 -6.75 21.24
CA GLU A 437 -6.93 -7.48 22.15
C GLU A 437 -5.46 -7.24 21.78
N LYS A 438 -4.70 -6.75 22.76
CA LYS A 438 -3.27 -6.48 22.70
C LYS A 438 -2.49 -7.79 22.91
N LYS A 439 -2.07 -8.46 21.83
CA LYS A 439 -1.44 -9.80 21.93
C LYS A 439 0.03 -9.74 22.31
N SER A 440 0.81 -8.89 21.66
CA SER A 440 2.23 -8.68 21.98
C SER A 440 2.78 -7.35 21.49
N VAL A 441 3.87 -6.91 22.12
CA VAL A 441 4.76 -5.84 21.64
C VAL A 441 6.18 -6.36 21.67
N ASP A 442 6.83 -6.39 20.50
CA ASP A 442 8.19 -6.90 20.38
C ASP A 442 9.15 -5.75 20.08
N LEU A 443 10.27 -5.70 20.81
CA LEU A 443 11.39 -4.82 20.48
C LEU A 443 12.34 -5.56 19.53
N LEU A 444 12.70 -4.91 18.43
CA LEU A 444 13.52 -5.48 17.37
C LEU A 444 14.84 -4.73 17.21
N TYR A 445 15.92 -5.48 17.05
CA TYR A 445 17.20 -5.00 16.58
C TYR A 445 17.54 -5.65 15.23
N ILE A 446 17.72 -4.81 14.22
CA ILE A 446 17.89 -5.23 12.82
C ILE A 446 19.26 -4.74 12.34
N PRO A 447 20.25 -5.64 12.22
CA PRO A 447 21.57 -5.27 11.69
C PRO A 447 21.47 -4.97 10.17
N LEU A 448 22.22 -3.96 9.69
CA LEU A 448 22.22 -3.58 8.27
C LEU A 448 23.46 -4.04 7.46
N ASN A 449 24.51 -4.57 8.12
CA ASN A 449 25.81 -4.89 7.50
C ASN A 449 26.33 -6.28 7.92
N ASP A 450 27.12 -6.95 7.07
CA ASP A 450 27.34 -8.41 7.20
C ASP A 450 28.82 -8.92 7.14
N SER A 451 29.88 -8.12 7.36
CA SER A 451 31.23 -8.75 7.40
C SER A 451 32.39 -8.10 8.17
N THR A 452 32.33 -6.85 8.64
CA THR A 452 33.47 -6.19 9.33
C THR A 452 33.13 -5.63 10.71
N HIS A 453 31.94 -5.91 11.24
CA HIS A 453 31.40 -5.28 12.43
C HIS A 453 31.00 -6.29 13.50
N ILE A 454 31.17 -5.90 14.77
CA ILE A 454 30.86 -6.76 15.91
C ILE A 454 29.54 -6.29 16.51
N HIS A 455 28.54 -7.17 16.44
CA HIS A 455 27.25 -7.01 17.09
C HIS A 455 27.25 -7.87 18.35
N LYS A 456 26.95 -7.28 19.51
CA LYS A 456 26.80 -8.02 20.78
C LYS A 456 25.44 -7.68 21.41
N PRO A 457 24.33 -8.16 20.84
CA PRO A 457 23.06 -8.12 21.55
C PRO A 457 23.17 -9.03 22.78
N THR A 458 22.63 -8.61 23.93
CA THR A 458 22.55 -9.43 25.16
C THR A 458 21.11 -9.64 25.62
N GLY A 459 20.86 -10.69 26.41
CA GLY A 459 19.53 -11.05 26.94
C GLY A 459 19.00 -12.40 26.44
N GLU A 460 17.75 -12.74 26.78
CA GLU A 460 17.02 -13.89 26.23
C GLU A 460 16.56 -13.63 24.79
N ILE A 461 17.53 -13.62 23.87
CA ILE A 461 17.30 -13.15 22.50
C ILE A 461 16.77 -14.29 21.62
N ARG A 462 15.71 -14.01 20.86
CA ARG A 462 15.27 -14.85 19.74
C ARG A 462 15.74 -14.22 18.43
N THR A 463 16.01 -15.05 17.43
CA THR A 463 16.42 -14.58 16.10
C THR A 463 15.40 -15.02 15.05
N GLU A 464 15.05 -14.13 14.13
CA GLU A 464 14.19 -14.42 12.99
C GLU A 464 14.67 -13.76 11.70
N THR A 465 13.97 -14.04 10.60
CA THR A 465 14.15 -13.35 9.31
C THR A 465 12.90 -12.54 9.03
N ILE A 466 13.07 -11.26 8.67
CA ILE A 466 12.01 -10.35 8.24
C ILE A 466 12.40 -9.83 6.86
N GLY A 467 11.69 -10.23 5.82
CA GLY A 467 12.04 -9.86 4.46
C GLY A 467 13.48 -10.16 4.10
N LYS A 468 14.17 -9.14 3.59
CA LYS A 468 15.61 -9.18 3.28
C LYS A 468 16.53 -9.17 4.51
N TYR A 469 16.01 -8.94 5.71
CA TYR A 469 16.80 -8.84 6.94
C TYR A 469 16.93 -10.23 7.58
N ASP A 470 18.13 -10.79 7.47
CA ASP A 470 18.52 -11.96 8.25
C ASP A 470 19.01 -11.56 9.64
N ASN A 471 18.86 -12.46 10.62
CA ASN A 471 19.31 -12.28 12.00
C ASN A 471 18.68 -11.06 12.70
N VAL A 472 17.37 -10.88 12.54
CA VAL A 472 16.64 -9.90 13.35
C VAL A 472 16.54 -10.43 14.77
N TYR A 473 17.03 -9.65 15.73
CA TYR A 473 17.04 -10.00 17.14
C TYR A 473 15.81 -9.44 17.84
N ILE A 474 15.10 -10.29 18.57
CA ILE A 474 13.86 -9.95 19.29
C ILE A 474 14.14 -9.93 20.79
N PHE A 475 13.65 -8.90 21.46
CA PHE A 475 13.84 -8.65 22.90
C PHE A 475 15.30 -8.55 23.37
N PRO A 476 16.18 -7.82 22.66
CA PRO A 476 17.49 -7.53 23.23
C PRO A 476 17.35 -6.71 24.51
N SER A 477 18.11 -7.06 25.55
CA SER A 477 18.23 -6.27 26.78
C SER A 477 19.22 -5.12 26.61
N SER A 478 20.27 -5.35 25.82
CA SER A 478 21.15 -4.30 25.33
C SER A 478 21.74 -4.69 23.98
N VAL A 479 22.25 -3.70 23.26
CA VAL A 479 22.99 -3.88 22.02
C VAL A 479 24.23 -3.01 22.08
N GLN A 480 25.39 -3.66 21.96
CA GLN A 480 26.64 -2.99 21.62
C GLN A 480 26.99 -3.27 20.16
N TYR A 481 27.29 -2.22 19.41
CA TYR A 481 27.79 -2.30 18.04
C TYR A 481 29.12 -1.56 17.91
N VAL A 482 30.11 -2.20 17.30
CA VAL A 482 31.42 -1.59 17.04
C VAL A 482 31.65 -1.41 15.53
N MET A 483 31.81 -0.15 15.12
CA MET A 483 32.14 0.27 13.76
C MET A 483 33.60 0.66 13.62
N LYS A 484 34.25 0.19 12.55
CA LYS A 484 35.49 0.79 12.04
C LYS A 484 35.13 1.76 10.91
N ILE A 485 35.37 3.06 11.11
CA ILE A 485 34.94 4.13 10.19
C ILE A 485 35.94 4.33 9.05
N SER A 486 37.25 4.33 9.33
CA SER A 486 38.29 4.51 8.31
C SER A 486 39.66 3.97 8.77
N SER A 487 40.61 3.84 7.84
CA SER A 487 42.00 3.45 8.09
C SER A 487 43.02 4.36 7.37
N THR A 488 42.72 5.64 7.18
CA THR A 488 43.56 6.60 6.45
C THR A 488 44.00 7.78 7.31
N ILE A 489 45.13 8.39 6.94
CA ILE A 489 45.88 9.46 7.66
C ILE A 489 45.08 10.78 7.85
N LYS A 490 43.85 10.89 7.31
CA LYS A 490 43.04 12.11 7.45
C LYS A 490 41.83 11.87 8.37
N PRO A 491 41.69 12.65 9.45
CA PRO A 491 40.44 12.69 10.20
C PRO A 491 39.42 13.39 9.31
N HIS A 492 38.23 12.82 9.21
CA HIS A 492 36.94 13.47 8.93
C HIS A 492 36.08 12.53 8.10
N ASP A 493 35.13 11.89 8.77
CA ASP A 493 33.78 11.72 8.23
C ASP A 493 32.80 12.06 9.35
N LYS A 494 31.74 12.82 9.02
CA LYS A 494 30.61 13.02 9.94
C LYS A 494 30.00 11.64 10.20
N LEU A 495 29.72 11.32 11.46
CA LEU A 495 28.98 10.10 11.81
C LEU A 495 27.60 10.16 11.14
N THR A 496 27.33 9.27 10.18
CA THR A 496 26.23 9.49 9.22
C THR A 496 24.89 8.86 9.65
N ALA A 497 24.89 7.78 10.43
CA ALA A 497 23.70 7.16 11.05
C ALA A 497 24.13 5.91 11.85
N PRO A 498 23.33 5.44 12.82
CA PRO A 498 23.53 4.10 13.36
C PRO A 498 23.37 3.04 12.25
N PRO A 499 24.26 2.04 12.18
CA PRO A 499 24.30 1.01 11.12
C PRO A 499 23.33 -0.15 11.40
N PHE A 500 22.21 0.17 12.03
CA PHE A 500 21.17 -0.76 12.41
C PHE A 500 19.83 -0.03 12.48
N ILE A 501 18.74 -0.78 12.40
CA ILE A 501 17.39 -0.29 12.67
C ILE A 501 16.96 -0.86 14.01
N LEU A 502 16.37 0.01 14.84
CA LEU A 502 15.53 -0.45 15.94
C LEU A 502 14.07 -0.30 15.55
N GLY A 503 13.26 -1.26 15.93
CA GLY A 503 11.83 -1.25 15.67
C GLY A 503 11.01 -1.76 16.84
N VAL A 504 9.74 -1.40 16.83
CA VAL A 504 8.72 -1.97 17.70
C VAL A 504 7.63 -2.59 16.84
N ARG A 505 7.28 -3.84 17.14
CA ARG A 505 6.20 -4.57 16.47
C ARG A 505 5.01 -4.68 17.37
N TYR A 506 3.84 -4.32 16.86
CA TYR A 506 2.56 -4.51 17.54
C TYR A 506 1.80 -5.67 16.90
N VAL A 507 1.23 -6.54 17.73
CA VAL A 507 0.30 -7.59 17.32
C VAL A 507 -1.05 -7.34 17.99
N LEU A 508 -2.05 -7.02 17.18
CA LEU A 508 -3.41 -6.75 17.62
C LEU A 508 -4.36 -7.81 17.07
N GLU A 509 -5.24 -8.33 17.91
CA GLU A 509 -6.37 -9.13 17.47
C GLU A 509 -7.64 -8.28 17.52
N ILE A 510 -8.33 -8.19 16.39
CA ILE A 510 -9.60 -7.49 16.24
C ILE A 510 -10.70 -8.53 16.38
N LYS A 511 -11.53 -8.39 17.42
CA LYS A 511 -12.66 -9.28 17.71
C LYS A 511 -13.98 -8.56 17.48
N PRO A 512 -14.62 -8.75 16.32
CA PRO A 512 -15.91 -8.13 16.04
C PRO A 512 -16.98 -8.46 17.10
N LYS A 513 -17.77 -7.46 17.50
CA LYS A 513 -18.85 -7.63 18.50
C LYS A 513 -20.10 -8.28 17.90
N ASP A 514 -20.21 -8.32 16.58
CA ASP A 514 -21.33 -8.89 15.84
C ASP A 514 -21.18 -10.41 15.58
N GLY A 515 -20.14 -11.04 16.13
CA GLY A 515 -19.83 -12.45 15.91
C GLY A 515 -19.12 -12.75 14.59
N SER A 516 -18.78 -11.72 13.81
CA SER A 516 -17.91 -11.88 12.63
C SER A 516 -16.53 -12.43 13.04
N PRO A 517 -15.83 -13.12 12.14
CA PRO A 517 -14.54 -13.70 12.46
C PRO A 517 -13.47 -12.67 12.85
N SER A 518 -12.57 -13.08 13.74
CA SER A 518 -11.45 -12.27 14.19
C SER A 518 -10.36 -12.15 13.13
N SER A 519 -9.65 -11.02 13.16
CA SER A 519 -8.45 -10.77 12.36
C SER A 519 -7.26 -10.45 13.26
N LEU A 520 -6.06 -10.80 12.81
CA LEU A 520 -4.81 -10.33 13.40
C LEU A 520 -4.23 -9.26 12.49
N ILE A 521 -3.77 -8.17 13.09
CA ILE A 521 -3.04 -7.10 12.39
C ILE A 521 -1.68 -6.98 13.05
N ILE A 522 -0.64 -6.99 12.22
CA ILE A 522 0.75 -6.95 12.67
C ILE A 522 1.46 -5.81 11.93
N LYS A 523 2.10 -4.92 12.69
CA LYS A 523 2.84 -3.79 12.12
C LYS A 523 4.13 -3.56 12.88
N THR A 524 5.23 -3.41 12.15
CA THR A 524 6.53 -3.05 12.67
C THR A 524 6.81 -1.58 12.36
N PHE A 525 7.16 -0.80 13.37
CA PHE A 525 7.48 0.62 13.24
C PHE A 525 8.95 0.86 13.58
N LYS A 526 9.61 1.71 12.80
CA LYS A 526 10.98 2.15 13.06
C LYS A 526 11.02 3.14 14.23
N LEU A 527 12.03 2.98 15.09
CA LEU A 527 12.38 3.94 16.13
C LEU A 527 13.44 4.93 15.63
N ASN A 528 13.41 6.16 16.15
CA ASN A 528 14.32 7.22 15.79
C ASN A 528 15.46 7.38 16.80
N PRO A 529 16.74 7.36 16.35
CA PRO A 529 17.87 7.47 17.26
C PRO A 529 18.03 8.88 17.80
N GLN A 530 18.36 8.98 19.08
CA GLN A 530 18.88 10.18 19.76
C GLN A 530 20.32 9.88 20.18
N MET A 531 21.29 10.40 19.42
CA MET A 531 22.70 10.09 19.62
C MET A 531 23.33 11.05 20.64
N ASN A 532 23.92 10.48 21.70
CA ASN A 532 24.78 11.16 22.65
C ASN A 532 26.24 10.81 22.30
N ILE A 533 26.99 11.76 21.76
CA ILE A 533 28.34 11.50 21.24
C ILE A 533 29.40 11.93 22.25
N THR A 534 30.27 11.00 22.61
CA THR A 534 31.47 11.22 23.43
C THR A 534 32.71 10.90 22.60
N GLU A 535 33.60 11.88 22.43
CA GLU A 535 34.93 11.64 21.85
C GLU A 535 35.93 11.31 22.97
N LEU A 536 36.56 10.15 22.86
CA LEU A 536 37.61 9.72 23.78
C LEU A 536 38.99 10.18 23.31
N PRO A 537 39.96 10.30 24.23
CA PRO A 537 41.36 10.53 23.87
C PRO A 537 41.89 9.47 22.89
N ASP A 538 42.78 9.91 22.01
CA ASP A 538 43.49 9.04 21.08
C ASP A 538 44.23 7.92 21.82
N TYR A 539 44.10 6.71 21.30
CA TYR A 539 44.81 5.53 21.77
C TYR A 539 46.03 5.31 20.88
N ILE A 540 47.23 5.50 21.45
CA ILE A 540 48.50 5.45 20.72
C ILE A 540 49.27 4.22 21.21
N TYR A 541 49.63 3.33 20.29
CA TYR A 541 50.49 2.16 20.54
C TYR A 541 51.92 2.39 20.07
#